data_AF-A0AAV7Y0S8-F1
#
_entry.id   AF-A0AAV7Y0S8-F1
#
_cell.length_a   1.000
_cell.length_b   1.000
_cell.length_c   1.000
_cell.angle_alpha   90.00
_cell.angle_beta   90.00
_cell.angle_gamma   90.00
#
_symmetry.space_group_name_H-M   'P 1'
#
loop_
_entity.id
_entity.type
_entity.pdbx_description
1 polymer ?
#
loop_
_entity_poly.entity_id
_entity_poly.type
_entity_poly.pdbx_seq_one_letter_code
_entity_poly.pdbx_strand_id
1 'polypeptide(L)'
;MSDQNSDAENFFSDLSDDSTSQSQTTSSINQRSSVSTSSSHISKKVGYDMVLDLIKSISETSEEANEEIKNKIQNDCKEISKVLKTIKEEILVKTTKLQNEKNQIKVDSETKLKKYRKKSKKKENEFKEVAHLKEELFRENTRLRKKLKEYISDEQVKEVAKNIQQFWINHINVAKTRQTLEEKKNLVKRESLHLKWFFNKRHQFETVLFHSRDKLTLKADTPKEIGGHGTAPTPIEMIAFSIGSQFCHTFVNICSFRGLKLKELYVESIIQTNMKRILGIEENEPLVTMIKITLACKTDAKKSKVIQACKDAEKICPMIHFIKGTIHCKTDVSEKKPMKFQSRSENNKHILNNIYLKNLKKYHRKIKKQGIKAELTSSVVHGAWDCTSNLKTSQFKAIINYSKRESDIWETDTLPEFGGTFNAPTNFQMFLAGLGSCYMSQIALAATMNNVKLDELCLDCSLDVDYAKFITENVELDENKNNQCFDNLDFKFKILSNCDSKLLKKIEKQGANKCLGIFISRNSVPISVNIHVNEKLDEKYLLDSKKESCDIM
;
A
#
# COMPACT_ATOMS: atom_id res chain seq x y z
N MET A 1 5.66 8.17 58.50
CA MET A 1 4.56 7.48 57.78
C MET A 1 3.70 8.57 57.18
N SER A 2 3.24 8.36 55.95
CA SER A 2 2.68 9.29 54.96
C SER A 2 3.67 10.22 54.24
N ASP A 3 3.65 10.05 52.92
CA ASP A 3 3.73 11.04 51.84
C ASP A 3 5.01 11.30 51.02
N GLN A 4 4.76 11.26 49.69
CA GLN A 4 5.38 11.96 48.55
C GLN A 4 6.68 11.41 47.92
N ASN A 5 6.59 10.96 46.66
CA ASN A 5 6.97 11.82 45.52
C ASN A 5 6.66 11.18 44.16
N SER A 6 5.89 11.96 43.38
CA SER A 6 5.79 11.99 41.93
C SER A 6 7.04 12.60 41.31
N ASP A 7 7.55 12.04 40.21
CA ASP A 7 8.37 12.77 39.22
C ASP A 7 8.59 11.88 37.97
N ALA A 8 7.83 12.13 36.91
CA ALA A 8 8.14 11.61 35.56
C ALA A 8 7.38 12.38 34.47
N GLU A 9 7.53 13.71 34.41
CA GLU A 9 7.18 14.50 33.22
C GLU A 9 8.25 15.58 33.04
N ASN A 10 8.96 15.54 31.90
CA ASN A 10 9.65 16.64 31.20
C ASN A 10 10.82 16.09 30.39
N PHE A 11 10.57 15.71 29.13
CA PHE A 11 11.66 15.46 28.18
C PHE A 11 11.25 15.67 26.73
N PHE A 12 10.50 16.72 26.38
CA PHE A 12 10.39 17.21 24.98
C PHE A 12 9.89 18.66 24.96
N SER A 13 10.81 19.61 25.11
CA SER A 13 10.63 21.00 24.71
C SER A 13 12.01 21.57 24.44
N ASP A 14 12.37 21.72 23.16
CA ASP A 14 13.36 22.68 22.64
C ASP A 14 13.67 22.35 21.18
N LEU A 15 12.82 22.81 20.27
CA LEU A 15 13.17 23.12 18.87
C LEU A 15 12.20 24.18 18.35
N SER A 16 12.50 25.44 18.64
CA SER A 16 11.95 26.59 17.92
C SER A 16 13.07 27.56 17.59
N ASP A 17 13.02 28.04 16.34
CA ASP A 17 13.58 29.28 15.82
C ASP A 17 15.09 29.49 15.88
N ASP A 18 15.73 29.35 14.71
CA ASP A 18 16.71 30.36 14.32
C ASP A 18 16.67 30.60 12.81
N SER A 19 16.15 31.78 12.46
CA SER A 19 16.14 32.34 11.12
C SER A 19 17.09 33.55 11.11
N THR A 20 18.19 33.50 10.36
CA THR A 20 18.67 34.67 9.60
C THR A 20 19.79 34.32 8.60
N SER A 21 19.48 34.62 7.34
CA SER A 21 20.34 35.17 6.28
C SER A 21 21.80 34.75 6.14
N GLN A 22 22.16 34.25 4.95
CA GLN A 22 23.12 34.97 4.11
C GLN A 22 22.94 34.63 2.62
N SER A 23 22.96 35.71 1.83
CA SER A 23 22.89 35.81 0.38
C SER A 23 24.05 35.13 -0.34
N GLN A 24 23.81 34.59 -1.55
CA GLN A 24 24.69 34.84 -2.70
C GLN A 24 24.09 34.41 -4.06
N THR A 25 23.98 35.41 -4.93
CA THR A 25 24.23 35.42 -6.38
C THR A 25 23.48 34.44 -7.31
N THR A 26 22.53 35.03 -8.01
CA THR A 26 21.89 34.58 -9.25
C THR A 26 22.84 34.56 -10.45
N SER A 27 22.88 33.45 -11.18
CA SER A 27 23.25 33.44 -12.61
C SER A 27 22.11 32.83 -13.42
N SER A 28 21.57 33.66 -14.30
CA SER A 28 20.43 33.43 -15.17
C SER A 28 20.82 32.64 -16.41
N ILE A 29 20.17 31.49 -16.65
CA ILE A 29 20.13 30.86 -17.98
C ILE A 29 18.66 30.79 -18.42
N ASN A 30 18.36 31.58 -19.45
CA ASN A 30 17.11 31.58 -20.20
C ASN A 30 16.93 30.25 -20.92
N GLN A 31 15.91 29.48 -20.56
CA GLN A 31 15.29 28.50 -21.48
C GLN A 31 13.79 28.75 -21.56
N ARG A 32 13.37 29.30 -22.70
CA ARG A 32 11.98 29.34 -23.13
C ARG A 32 11.53 27.90 -23.42
N SER A 33 10.69 27.34 -22.56
CA SER A 33 9.91 26.15 -22.88
C SER A 33 8.46 26.55 -23.15
N SER A 34 8.01 26.25 -24.36
CA SER A 34 6.63 26.42 -24.83
C SER A 34 5.69 25.53 -24.02
N VAL A 35 4.81 26.14 -23.22
CA VAL A 35 3.72 25.47 -22.51
C VAL A 35 2.68 25.03 -23.54
N SER A 36 2.59 23.73 -23.79
CA SER A 36 1.45 23.12 -24.48
C SER A 36 0.34 22.83 -23.47
N THR A 37 -0.70 23.65 -23.49
CA THR A 37 -1.92 23.42 -22.71
C THR A 37 -2.68 22.23 -23.31
N SER A 38 -2.44 21.03 -22.79
CA SER A 38 -3.30 19.88 -23.05
C SER A 38 -4.48 19.91 -22.06
N SER A 39 -5.67 20.12 -22.61
CA SER A 39 -6.91 20.24 -21.85
C SER A 39 -7.33 18.91 -21.22
N SER A 40 -7.50 18.88 -19.89
CA SER A 40 -8.11 17.79 -19.14
C SER A 40 -9.59 17.63 -19.53
N HIS A 41 -9.94 16.53 -20.20
CA HIS A 41 -11.29 16.27 -20.71
C HIS A 41 -12.03 15.10 -20.05
N ILE A 42 -11.60 14.63 -18.86
CA ILE A 42 -12.06 13.33 -18.33
C ILE A 42 -13.03 13.39 -17.12
N SER A 43 -13.25 14.50 -16.39
CA SER A 43 -14.05 14.44 -15.14
C SER A 43 -15.59 14.49 -15.26
N LYS A 44 -16.19 14.52 -16.46
CA LYS A 44 -17.65 14.79 -16.60
C LYS A 44 -18.58 13.58 -16.52
N LYS A 45 -18.06 12.35 -16.41
CA LYS A 45 -18.87 11.10 -16.45
C LYS A 45 -19.43 10.69 -15.08
N VAL A 46 -18.91 11.24 -13.98
CA VAL A 46 -19.12 10.75 -12.60
C VAL A 46 -20.39 11.31 -11.92
N GLY A 47 -20.90 12.46 -12.37
CA GLY A 47 -22.06 13.10 -11.73
C GLY A 47 -23.42 12.40 -11.95
N TYR A 48 -23.54 11.49 -12.93
CA TYR A 48 -24.83 10.91 -13.33
C TYR A 48 -25.31 9.79 -12.42
N ASP A 49 -24.46 8.79 -12.18
CA ASP A 49 -24.84 7.62 -11.38
C ASP A 49 -25.03 8.02 -9.90
N MET A 50 -24.24 8.99 -9.40
CA MET A 50 -24.43 9.56 -8.05
C MET A 50 -25.76 10.30 -7.88
N VAL A 51 -26.25 10.99 -8.92
CA VAL A 51 -27.56 11.67 -8.86
C VAL A 51 -28.69 10.65 -8.87
N LEU A 52 -28.59 9.56 -9.63
CA LEU A 52 -29.59 8.48 -9.62
C LEU A 52 -29.62 7.72 -8.29
N ASP A 53 -28.45 7.42 -7.72
CA ASP A 53 -28.35 6.78 -6.40
C ASP A 53 -28.87 7.71 -5.29
N LEU A 54 -28.61 9.01 -5.40
CA LEU A 54 -29.18 10.03 -4.51
C LEU A 54 -30.71 10.06 -4.61
N ILE A 55 -31.24 10.13 -5.82
CA ILE A 55 -32.68 10.15 -6.09
C ILE A 55 -33.36 8.91 -5.48
N LYS A 56 -32.75 7.74 -5.65
CA LYS A 56 -33.23 6.48 -5.08
C LYS A 56 -33.21 6.53 -3.56
N SER A 57 -32.11 7.00 -2.96
CA SER A 57 -32.00 7.15 -1.50
C SER A 57 -33.02 8.14 -0.92
N ILE A 58 -33.27 9.28 -1.56
CA ILE A 58 -34.31 10.25 -1.15
C ILE A 58 -35.70 9.61 -1.21
N SER A 59 -35.98 8.79 -2.24
CA SER A 59 -37.27 8.09 -2.36
C SER A 59 -37.49 7.01 -1.30
N GLU A 60 -36.41 6.42 -0.78
CA GLU A 60 -36.46 5.33 0.21
C GLU A 60 -36.45 5.82 1.68
N THR A 61 -35.95 7.03 1.96
CA THR A 61 -35.70 7.50 3.35
C THR A 61 -36.70 8.51 3.92
N SER A 62 -37.65 9.01 3.13
CA SER A 62 -38.60 10.04 3.62
C SER A 62 -39.86 9.45 4.24
N GLU A 63 -39.81 8.84 5.43
CA GLU A 63 -41.04 8.36 6.09
C GLU A 63 -42.02 9.50 6.45
N GLU A 64 -41.56 10.75 6.56
CA GLU A 64 -42.36 11.92 6.99
C GLU A 64 -42.75 12.91 5.87
N ALA A 65 -42.33 12.69 4.62
CA ALA A 65 -42.73 13.57 3.52
C ALA A 65 -44.17 13.23 3.07
N ASN A 66 -45.04 14.24 2.97
CA ASN A 66 -46.39 14.12 2.41
C ASN A 66 -46.33 13.34 1.09
N GLU A 67 -47.19 12.34 0.94
CA GLU A 67 -47.20 11.40 -0.18
C GLU A 67 -47.32 12.12 -1.55
N GLU A 68 -47.91 13.31 -1.57
CA GLU A 68 -47.95 14.20 -2.72
C GLU A 68 -46.55 14.70 -3.14
N ILE A 69 -45.70 15.07 -2.18
CA ILE A 69 -44.32 15.52 -2.42
C ILE A 69 -43.47 14.34 -2.89
N LYS A 70 -43.63 13.14 -2.31
CA LYS A 70 -42.96 11.94 -2.79
C LYS A 70 -43.32 11.60 -4.23
N ASN A 71 -44.61 11.61 -4.55
CA ASN A 71 -45.07 11.33 -5.91
C ASN A 71 -44.55 12.37 -6.91
N LYS A 72 -44.51 13.65 -6.52
CA LYS A 72 -43.94 14.72 -7.34
C LYS A 72 -42.43 14.55 -7.54
N ILE A 73 -41.66 14.31 -6.48
CA ILE A 73 -40.22 14.03 -6.57
C ILE A 73 -39.97 12.78 -7.43
N GLN A 74 -40.75 11.71 -7.24
CA GLN A 74 -40.59 10.47 -7.98
C GLN A 74 -40.92 10.64 -9.48
N ASN A 75 -41.94 11.43 -9.82
CA ASN A 75 -42.27 11.76 -11.21
C ASN A 75 -41.21 12.66 -11.86
N ASP A 76 -40.77 13.71 -11.17
CA ASP A 76 -39.68 14.58 -11.66
C ASP A 76 -38.40 13.76 -11.85
N CYS A 77 -38.09 12.85 -10.93
CA CYS A 77 -36.94 11.96 -11.04
C CYS A 77 -37.05 10.96 -12.20
N LYS A 78 -38.24 10.43 -12.48
CA LYS A 78 -38.51 9.56 -13.65
C LYS A 78 -38.32 10.33 -14.95
N GLU A 79 -38.88 11.53 -15.05
CA GLU A 79 -38.72 12.43 -16.20
C GLU A 79 -37.24 12.78 -16.43
N ILE A 80 -36.53 13.16 -15.38
CA ILE A 80 -35.10 13.49 -15.43
C ILE A 80 -34.27 12.27 -15.84
N SER A 81 -34.52 11.10 -15.25
CA SER A 81 -33.81 9.87 -15.61
C SER A 81 -34.03 9.51 -17.08
N LYS A 82 -35.21 9.78 -17.64
CA LYS A 82 -35.51 9.56 -19.06
C LYS A 82 -34.70 10.52 -19.94
N VAL A 83 -34.72 11.82 -19.64
CA VAL A 83 -33.96 12.84 -20.40
C VAL A 83 -32.46 12.55 -20.37
N LEU A 84 -31.91 12.26 -19.19
CA LEU A 84 -30.48 11.98 -19.05
C LEU A 84 -30.07 10.67 -19.73
N LYS A 85 -30.92 9.64 -19.73
CA LYS A 85 -30.70 8.40 -20.48
C LYS A 85 -30.60 8.68 -21.97
N THR A 86 -31.51 9.47 -22.53
CA THR A 86 -31.48 9.89 -23.93
C THR A 86 -30.19 10.64 -24.27
N ILE A 87 -29.80 11.64 -23.45
CA ILE A 87 -28.55 12.40 -23.67
C ILE A 87 -27.31 11.47 -23.61
N LYS A 88 -27.28 10.53 -22.67
CA LYS A 88 -26.17 9.57 -22.52
C LYS A 88 -26.04 8.64 -23.73
N GLU A 89 -27.16 8.14 -24.24
CA GLU A 89 -27.22 7.30 -25.44
C GLU A 89 -26.74 8.09 -26.67
N GLU A 90 -27.18 9.35 -26.85
CA GLU A 90 -26.72 10.20 -27.94
C GLU A 90 -25.21 10.49 -27.89
N ILE A 91 -24.67 10.81 -26.70
CA ILE A 91 -23.23 11.03 -26.51
C ILE A 91 -22.45 9.75 -26.83
N LEU A 92 -22.94 8.58 -26.39
CA LEU A 92 -22.27 7.30 -26.63
C LEU A 92 -22.24 6.95 -28.12
N VAL A 93 -23.35 7.13 -28.84
CA VAL A 93 -23.43 6.89 -30.29
C VAL A 93 -22.47 7.82 -31.04
N LYS A 94 -22.49 9.13 -30.74
CA LYS A 94 -21.62 10.12 -31.39
C LYS A 94 -20.13 9.87 -31.10
N THR A 95 -19.79 9.53 -29.86
CA THR A 95 -18.39 9.26 -29.47
C THR A 95 -17.85 7.99 -30.13
N THR A 96 -18.67 6.92 -30.19
CA THR A 96 -18.30 5.65 -30.84
C THR A 96 -18.06 5.84 -32.34
N LYS A 97 -18.93 6.62 -33.00
CA LYS A 97 -18.77 6.98 -34.41
C LYS A 97 -17.46 7.76 -34.64
N LEU A 98 -17.18 8.78 -33.83
CA LEU A 98 -15.94 9.56 -33.93
C LEU A 98 -14.68 8.71 -33.73
N GLN A 99 -14.71 7.74 -32.81
CA GLN A 99 -13.59 6.86 -32.53
C GLN A 99 -13.34 5.85 -33.67
N ASN A 100 -14.40 5.23 -34.20
CA ASN A 100 -14.31 4.32 -35.35
C ASN A 100 -13.75 5.04 -36.58
N GLU A 101 -14.22 6.26 -36.85
CA GLU A 101 -13.70 7.07 -37.96
C GLU A 101 -12.26 7.56 -37.71
N LYS A 102 -11.87 7.85 -36.46
CA LYS A 102 -10.46 8.18 -36.11
C LYS A 102 -9.53 7.00 -36.36
N ASN A 103 -9.96 5.79 -36.02
CA ASN A 103 -9.19 4.56 -36.27
C ASN A 103 -9.07 4.28 -37.76
N GLN A 104 -10.12 4.52 -38.55
CA GLN A 104 -10.09 4.35 -40.00
C GLN A 104 -9.18 5.39 -40.71
N ILE A 105 -8.98 6.56 -40.09
CA ILE A 105 -8.08 7.61 -40.59
C ILE A 105 -6.60 7.31 -40.30
N LYS A 106 -6.30 6.51 -39.27
CA LYS A 106 -4.93 6.06 -38.98
C LYS A 106 -4.38 5.04 -39.99
N VAL A 107 -5.24 4.46 -40.84
CA VAL A 107 -4.91 3.35 -41.74
C VAL A 107 -4.61 3.81 -43.19
N ASP A 108 -4.91 5.05 -43.56
CA ASP A 108 -4.74 5.54 -44.94
C ASP A 108 -3.75 6.72 -45.00
N SER A 109 -2.52 6.48 -45.48
CA SER A 109 -1.51 7.52 -45.70
C SER A 109 -1.54 8.11 -47.13
N GLU A 110 -1.39 9.43 -47.14
CA GLU A 110 -0.90 10.31 -48.22
C GLU A 110 -1.83 10.79 -49.35
N THR A 111 -2.80 10.05 -49.89
CA THR A 111 -3.55 10.55 -51.07
C THR A 111 -4.79 11.42 -50.76
N LYS A 112 -5.20 11.60 -49.49
CA LYS A 112 -6.52 12.17 -49.12
C LYS A 112 -6.53 13.58 -48.49
N LEU A 113 -5.42 14.34 -48.49
CA LEU A 113 -5.30 15.62 -47.76
C LEU A 113 -6.38 16.69 -48.10
N LYS A 114 -6.91 16.73 -49.34
CA LYS A 114 -7.98 17.67 -49.73
C LYS A 114 -9.39 17.22 -49.28
N LYS A 115 -9.70 15.93 -49.27
CA LYS A 115 -10.95 15.39 -48.67
C LYS A 115 -10.93 15.56 -47.14
N TYR A 116 -9.74 15.53 -46.53
CA TYR A 116 -9.56 15.75 -45.10
C TYR A 116 -9.95 17.16 -44.62
N ARG A 117 -9.69 18.23 -45.39
CA ARG A 117 -10.11 19.60 -44.99
C ARG A 117 -11.63 19.79 -44.93
N LYS A 118 -12.40 19.18 -45.86
CA LYS A 118 -13.89 19.20 -45.79
C LYS A 118 -14.43 18.33 -44.65
N LYS A 119 -13.84 17.14 -44.41
CA LYS A 119 -14.19 16.31 -43.25
C LYS A 119 -13.78 16.96 -41.92
N SER A 120 -12.70 17.74 -41.88
CA SER A 120 -12.24 18.46 -40.70
C SER A 120 -13.25 19.51 -40.23
N LYS A 121 -13.86 20.27 -41.15
CA LYS A 121 -14.93 21.23 -40.79
C LYS A 121 -16.17 20.53 -40.27
N LYS A 122 -16.56 19.39 -40.87
CA LYS A 122 -17.67 18.56 -40.35
C LYS A 122 -17.36 18.04 -38.94
N LYS A 123 -16.13 17.60 -38.68
CA LYS A 123 -15.66 17.16 -37.37
C LYS A 123 -15.65 18.28 -36.35
N GLU A 124 -15.19 19.46 -36.72
CA GLU A 124 -15.21 20.63 -35.85
C GLU A 124 -16.65 20.96 -35.43
N ASN A 125 -17.61 20.83 -36.34
CA ASN A 125 -19.03 20.98 -36.02
C ASN A 125 -19.55 19.87 -35.10
N GLU A 126 -19.21 18.60 -35.33
CA GLU A 126 -19.60 17.48 -34.44
C GLU A 126 -18.96 17.61 -33.03
N PHE A 127 -17.72 18.11 -32.93
CA PHE A 127 -17.08 18.42 -31.64
C PHE A 127 -17.74 19.62 -30.94
N LYS A 128 -18.10 20.66 -31.69
CA LYS A 128 -18.88 21.80 -31.15
C LYS A 128 -20.26 21.34 -30.66
N GLU A 129 -20.89 20.40 -31.34
CA GLU A 129 -22.17 19.82 -30.94
C GLU A 129 -22.04 18.98 -29.66
N VAL A 130 -20.99 18.16 -29.52
CA VAL A 130 -20.70 17.44 -28.27
C VAL A 130 -20.36 18.42 -27.13
N ALA A 131 -19.64 19.50 -27.41
CA ALA A 131 -19.36 20.54 -26.43
C ALA A 131 -20.65 21.24 -25.98
N HIS A 132 -21.55 21.56 -26.91
CA HIS A 132 -22.88 22.12 -26.63
C HIS A 132 -23.72 21.17 -25.77
N LEU A 133 -23.82 19.88 -26.12
CA LEU A 133 -24.55 18.89 -25.33
C LEU A 133 -23.97 18.73 -23.91
N LYS A 134 -22.64 18.83 -23.75
CA LYS A 134 -22.00 18.84 -22.42
C LYS A 134 -22.34 20.10 -21.62
N GLU A 135 -22.47 21.24 -22.29
CA GLU A 135 -22.86 22.50 -21.66
C GLU A 135 -24.35 22.51 -21.29
N GLU A 136 -25.20 21.97 -22.15
CA GLU A 136 -26.63 21.79 -21.92
C GLU A 136 -26.90 20.83 -20.75
N LEU A 137 -26.19 19.69 -20.71
CA LEU A 137 -26.20 18.78 -19.56
C LEU A 137 -25.78 19.49 -18.26
N PHE A 138 -24.77 20.36 -18.33
CA PHE A 138 -24.31 21.14 -17.17
C PHE A 138 -25.34 22.18 -16.72
N ARG A 139 -25.97 22.89 -17.67
CA ARG A 139 -27.04 23.86 -17.41
C ARG A 139 -28.24 23.17 -16.78
N GLU A 140 -28.67 22.02 -17.31
CA GLU A 140 -29.80 21.29 -16.74
C GLU A 140 -29.47 20.72 -15.36
N ASN A 141 -28.27 20.19 -15.15
CA ASN A 141 -27.82 19.74 -13.82
C ASN A 141 -27.79 20.91 -12.81
N THR A 142 -27.37 22.10 -13.24
CA THR A 142 -27.39 23.33 -12.41
C THR A 142 -28.83 23.76 -12.10
N ARG A 143 -29.73 23.73 -13.09
CA ARG A 143 -31.16 24.03 -12.91
C ARG A 143 -31.80 23.04 -11.93
N LEU A 144 -31.47 21.76 -12.05
CA LEU A 144 -31.94 20.70 -11.17
C LEU A 144 -31.44 20.90 -9.75
N ARG A 145 -30.17 21.24 -9.54
CA ARG A 145 -29.67 21.58 -8.20
C ARG A 145 -30.40 22.77 -7.59
N LYS A 146 -30.75 23.78 -8.40
CA LYS A 146 -31.52 24.95 -7.95
C LYS A 146 -32.95 24.56 -7.55
N LYS A 147 -33.65 23.78 -8.38
CA LYS A 147 -34.98 23.24 -8.05
C LYS A 147 -34.93 22.33 -6.82
N LEU A 148 -33.93 21.46 -6.71
CA LEU A 148 -33.79 20.55 -5.59
C LEU A 148 -33.62 21.32 -4.27
N LYS A 149 -32.92 22.46 -4.27
CA LYS A 149 -32.84 23.39 -3.12
C LYS A 149 -34.17 24.05 -2.75
N GLU A 150 -35.14 24.11 -3.67
CA GLU A 150 -36.49 24.62 -3.39
C GLU A 150 -37.37 23.54 -2.72
N TYR A 151 -37.04 22.25 -2.90
CA TYR A 151 -37.82 21.12 -2.35
C TYR A 151 -37.20 20.48 -1.11
N ILE A 152 -35.91 20.70 -0.89
CA ILE A 152 -35.13 20.07 0.16
C ILE A 152 -34.56 21.19 1.02
N SER A 153 -34.91 21.21 2.31
CA SER A 153 -34.37 22.19 3.25
C SER A 153 -32.83 22.12 3.26
N ASP A 154 -32.15 23.22 3.56
CA ASP A 154 -30.67 23.22 3.68
C ASP A 154 -30.17 22.13 4.64
N GLU A 155 -30.96 21.78 5.66
CA GLU A 155 -30.69 20.69 6.60
C GLU A 155 -30.78 19.31 5.95
N GLN A 156 -31.79 19.06 5.12
CA GLN A 156 -31.90 17.82 4.35
C GLN A 156 -30.85 17.74 3.23
N VAL A 157 -30.44 18.87 2.63
CA VAL A 157 -29.32 18.93 1.67
C VAL A 157 -28.00 18.59 2.37
N LYS A 158 -27.78 19.09 3.59
CA LYS A 158 -26.62 18.71 4.42
C LYS A 158 -26.66 17.22 4.77
N GLU A 159 -27.82 16.67 5.13
CA GLU A 159 -27.96 15.25 5.45
C GLU A 159 -27.74 14.35 4.23
N VAL A 160 -28.30 14.73 3.08
CA VAL A 160 -28.02 14.11 1.77
C VAL A 160 -26.55 14.20 1.38
N ALA A 161 -25.92 15.36 1.55
CA ALA A 161 -24.51 15.55 1.24
C ALA A 161 -23.61 14.74 2.18
N LYS A 162 -23.99 14.62 3.45
CA LYS A 162 -23.35 13.75 4.45
C LYS A 162 -23.51 12.27 4.09
N ASN A 163 -24.66 11.86 3.58
CA ASN A 163 -24.91 10.50 3.09
C ASN A 163 -24.15 10.21 1.78
N ILE A 164 -24.03 11.19 0.87
CA ILE A 164 -23.21 11.08 -0.35
C ILE A 164 -21.71 11.04 -0.02
N GLN A 165 -21.27 11.77 1.02
CA GLN A 165 -19.89 11.72 1.53
C GLN A 165 -19.52 10.36 2.14
N GLN A 166 -20.49 9.45 2.32
CA GLN A 166 -20.32 8.12 2.91
C GLN A 166 -20.69 7.01 1.91
N PHE A 167 -20.30 7.14 0.65
CA PHE A 167 -20.45 6.04 -0.30
C PHE A 167 -19.39 4.96 -0.05
N TRP A 168 -19.73 4.03 0.84
CA TRP A 168 -18.88 2.91 1.23
C TRP A 168 -19.16 1.66 0.37
N ILE A 169 -18.13 1.13 -0.27
CA ILE A 169 -18.16 -0.17 -0.93
C ILE A 169 -16.95 -0.96 -0.46
N ASN A 170 -17.16 -2.22 -0.03
CA ASN A 170 -16.11 -3.11 0.48
C ASN A 170 -15.24 -2.47 1.58
N HIS A 171 -15.86 -1.68 2.47
CA HIS A 171 -15.18 -0.91 3.51
C HIS A 171 -14.23 0.18 2.98
N ILE A 172 -14.44 0.66 1.74
CA ILE A 172 -13.75 1.82 1.15
C ILE A 172 -14.73 2.96 0.95
N ASN A 173 -14.43 4.15 1.49
CA ASN A 173 -15.15 5.38 1.17
C ASN A 173 -14.73 5.92 -0.20
N VAL A 174 -15.40 5.42 -1.24
CA VAL A 174 -15.09 5.75 -2.64
C VAL A 174 -15.29 7.24 -2.92
N ALA A 175 -16.31 7.87 -2.33
CA ALA A 175 -16.56 9.30 -2.49
C ALA A 175 -15.39 10.13 -1.95
N LYS A 176 -14.90 9.80 -0.76
CA LYS A 176 -13.76 10.50 -0.16
C LYS A 176 -12.48 10.29 -0.95
N THR A 177 -12.22 9.07 -1.42
CA THR A 177 -11.04 8.78 -2.24
C THR A 177 -11.06 9.59 -3.55
N ARG A 178 -12.21 9.66 -4.23
CA ARG A 178 -12.38 10.52 -5.44
C ARG A 178 -12.09 11.98 -5.13
N GLN A 179 -12.70 12.50 -4.07
CA GLN A 179 -12.51 13.89 -3.65
C GLN A 179 -11.01 14.18 -3.45
N THR A 180 -10.29 13.31 -2.74
CA THR A 180 -8.86 13.47 -2.51
C THR A 180 -8.05 13.52 -3.82
N LEU A 181 -8.37 12.66 -4.79
CA LEU A 181 -7.71 12.64 -6.10
C LEU A 181 -7.96 13.90 -6.93
N GLU A 182 -9.14 14.52 -6.78
CA GLU A 182 -9.49 15.75 -7.47
C GLU A 182 -8.83 16.98 -6.82
N GLU A 183 -8.77 17.02 -5.49
CA GLU A 183 -8.27 18.17 -4.72
C GLU A 183 -6.74 18.21 -4.65
N LYS A 184 -6.07 17.05 -4.54
CA LYS A 184 -4.62 16.99 -4.30
C LYS A 184 -3.86 16.66 -5.58
N LYS A 185 -3.12 17.66 -6.09
CA LYS A 185 -2.25 17.51 -7.28
C LYS A 185 -0.96 16.74 -6.99
N ASN A 186 -0.48 16.75 -5.75
CA ASN A 186 0.69 16.00 -5.30
C ASN A 186 0.28 15.13 -4.11
N LEU A 187 0.41 13.82 -4.29
CA LEU A 187 0.07 12.81 -3.29
C LEU A 187 1.31 12.01 -2.87
N VAL A 188 2.51 12.56 -3.10
CA VAL A 188 3.74 12.01 -2.55
C VAL A 188 3.79 12.26 -1.05
N LYS A 189 3.91 11.18 -0.27
CA LYS A 189 4.13 11.24 1.17
C LYS A 189 5.36 10.46 1.57
N ARG A 190 6.04 10.94 2.59
CA ARG A 190 7.15 10.25 3.22
C ARG A 190 6.67 9.51 4.46
N GLU A 191 6.74 8.19 4.43
CA GLU A 191 6.53 7.33 5.59
C GLU A 191 7.87 7.16 6.32
N SER A 192 7.89 7.23 7.64
CA SER A 192 9.14 7.10 8.41
C SER A 192 8.93 6.38 9.74
N LEU A 193 9.87 5.53 10.14
CA LEU A 193 9.83 4.76 11.39
C LEU A 193 11.18 4.77 12.12
N HIS A 194 11.10 4.72 13.44
CA HIS A 194 12.25 4.48 14.32
C HIS A 194 12.19 3.05 14.88
N LEU A 195 13.30 2.33 14.74
CA LEU A 195 13.44 0.92 15.06
C LEU A 195 14.57 0.71 16.07
N LYS A 196 14.35 -0.20 17.04
CA LYS A 196 15.33 -0.50 18.08
C LYS A 196 15.58 -2.01 18.20
N TRP A 197 16.86 -2.39 18.23
CA TRP A 197 17.29 -3.74 18.56
C TRP A 197 17.50 -3.88 20.07
N PHE A 198 17.07 -5.01 20.63
CA PHE A 198 17.22 -5.31 22.05
C PHE A 198 18.24 -6.42 22.29
N PHE A 199 19.19 -6.15 23.18
CA PHE A 199 20.26 -7.07 23.55
C PHE A 199 19.92 -8.00 24.72
N ASN A 200 18.84 -7.68 25.44
CA ASN A 200 18.47 -8.27 26.73
C ASN A 200 16.97 -8.57 26.87
N LYS A 201 16.20 -8.48 25.78
CA LYS A 201 14.79 -8.90 25.73
C LYS A 201 14.68 -10.23 24.98
N ARG A 202 13.54 -10.91 25.15
CA ARG A 202 13.21 -12.15 24.42
C ARG A 202 13.08 -11.90 22.92
N HIS A 203 12.35 -10.87 22.52
CA HIS A 203 12.34 -10.42 21.14
C HIS A 203 13.57 -9.56 20.84
N GLN A 204 14.01 -9.58 19.59
CA GLN A 204 15.20 -8.87 19.15
C GLN A 204 14.91 -7.45 18.64
N PHE A 205 13.69 -7.21 18.18
CA PHE A 205 13.28 -5.98 17.52
C PHE A 205 11.99 -5.41 18.10
N GLU A 206 11.90 -4.09 18.26
CA GLU A 206 10.67 -3.38 18.59
C GLU A 206 10.57 -2.07 17.80
N THR A 207 9.34 -1.72 17.41
CA THR A 207 8.97 -0.38 16.92
C THR A 207 7.56 -0.03 17.38
N VAL A 208 7.25 1.27 17.40
CA VAL A 208 5.93 1.79 17.78
C VAL A 208 5.33 2.48 16.56
N LEU A 209 4.16 2.01 16.13
CA LEU A 209 3.39 2.59 15.04
C LEU A 209 2.22 3.38 15.60
N PHE A 210 2.02 4.59 15.11
CA PHE A 210 0.91 5.44 15.53
C PHE A 210 -0.22 5.38 14.48
N HIS A 211 -1.46 5.30 14.97
CA HIS A 211 -2.66 5.39 14.15
C HIS A 211 -3.75 6.19 14.89
N SER A 212 -4.92 6.38 14.27
CA SER A 212 -5.92 7.36 14.76
C SER A 212 -6.47 7.09 16.17
N ARG A 213 -6.37 5.85 16.67
CA ARG A 213 -7.00 5.42 17.92
C ARG A 213 -6.01 5.00 19.01
N ASP A 214 -4.80 4.61 18.65
CA ASP A 214 -3.83 4.06 19.59
C ASP A 214 -2.41 4.02 18.98
N LYS A 215 -1.49 3.42 19.73
CA LYS A 215 -0.17 2.99 19.28
C LYS A 215 -0.10 1.47 19.26
N LEU A 216 0.45 0.91 18.17
CA LEU A 216 0.76 -0.51 18.07
C LEU A 216 2.25 -0.71 18.29
N THR A 217 2.63 -1.53 19.28
CA THR A 217 4.03 -1.96 19.45
C THR A 217 4.26 -3.24 18.66
N LEU A 218 4.99 -3.14 17.56
CA LEU A 218 5.40 -4.31 16.78
C LEU A 218 6.69 -4.88 17.34
N LYS A 219 6.76 -6.22 17.36
CA LYS A 219 7.94 -6.97 17.76
C LYS A 219 8.31 -7.93 16.65
N ALA A 220 9.62 -8.19 16.52
CA ALA A 220 10.11 -9.26 15.67
C ALA A 220 11.27 -9.99 16.34
N ASP A 221 11.46 -11.23 15.91
CA ASP A 221 12.49 -12.11 16.39
C ASP A 221 12.91 -13.07 15.28
N THR A 222 14.08 -13.66 15.40
CA THR A 222 14.52 -14.70 14.47
C THR A 222 14.22 -16.09 15.04
N PRO A 223 14.05 -17.13 14.19
CA PRO A 223 13.88 -18.50 14.66
C PRO A 223 15.09 -18.96 15.49
N LYS A 224 14.84 -19.92 16.40
CA LYS A 224 15.87 -20.47 17.30
C LYS A 224 17.03 -21.10 16.54
N GLU A 225 16.75 -21.67 15.38
CA GLU A 225 17.68 -22.34 14.47
C GLU A 225 18.77 -21.38 13.99
N ILE A 226 18.40 -20.14 13.65
CA ILE A 226 19.34 -19.09 13.23
C ILE A 226 19.79 -18.17 14.36
N GLY A 227 19.42 -18.52 15.59
CA GLY A 227 19.97 -17.92 16.80
C GLY A 227 19.10 -16.88 17.49
N GLY A 228 17.84 -16.69 17.10
CA GLY A 228 16.89 -15.90 17.89
C GLY A 228 16.20 -16.71 18.98
N HIS A 229 15.10 -16.19 19.52
CA HIS A 229 14.32 -16.87 20.56
C HIS A 229 13.04 -17.51 20.02
N GLY A 230 12.61 -17.16 18.80
CA GLY A 230 11.35 -17.58 18.21
C GLY A 230 10.14 -17.12 19.03
N THR A 231 10.19 -15.90 19.60
CA THR A 231 9.18 -15.35 20.52
C THR A 231 8.33 -14.22 19.92
N ALA A 232 8.57 -13.91 18.65
CA ALA A 232 7.77 -12.97 17.86
C ALA A 232 7.90 -13.35 16.38
N PRO A 233 7.04 -12.81 15.50
CA PRO A 233 7.16 -12.98 14.06
C PRO A 233 8.53 -12.63 13.50
N THR A 234 8.91 -13.32 12.45
CA THR A 234 10.14 -13.01 11.72
C THR A 234 9.98 -11.76 10.87
N PRO A 235 11.08 -11.03 10.59
CA PRO A 235 11.03 -9.92 9.64
C PRO A 235 10.50 -10.30 8.25
N ILE A 236 10.70 -11.55 7.82
CA ILE A 236 10.22 -12.01 6.51
C ILE A 236 8.69 -12.20 6.54
N GLU A 237 8.12 -12.70 7.64
CA GLU A 237 6.67 -12.75 7.83
C GLU A 237 6.04 -11.35 7.86
N MET A 238 6.72 -10.35 8.43
CA MET A 238 6.32 -8.92 8.32
C MET A 238 6.25 -8.44 6.87
N ILE A 239 7.26 -8.78 6.07
CA ILE A 239 7.31 -8.41 4.65
C ILE A 239 6.20 -9.14 3.88
N ALA A 240 6.00 -10.44 4.10
CA ALA A 240 4.94 -11.23 3.46
C ALA A 240 3.54 -10.70 3.78
N PHE A 241 3.29 -10.38 5.05
CA PHE A 241 2.05 -9.74 5.50
C PHE A 241 1.80 -8.42 4.77
N SER A 242 2.83 -7.59 4.66
CA SER A 242 2.72 -6.26 4.04
C SER A 242 2.47 -6.33 2.53
N ILE A 243 3.09 -7.31 1.85
CA ILE A 243 2.86 -7.58 0.43
C ILE A 243 1.42 -8.06 0.19
N GLY A 244 0.97 -9.06 0.96
CA GLY A 244 -0.38 -9.62 0.84
C GLY A 244 -1.47 -8.57 1.13
N SER A 245 -1.33 -7.84 2.23
CA SER A 245 -2.28 -6.79 2.65
C SER A 245 -2.35 -5.63 1.65
N GLN A 246 -1.21 -5.12 1.15
CA GLN A 246 -1.23 -4.02 0.18
C GLN A 246 -1.79 -4.45 -1.19
N PHE A 247 -1.54 -5.68 -1.63
CA PHE A 247 -2.17 -6.19 -2.84
C PHE A 247 -3.68 -6.34 -2.67
N CYS A 248 -4.11 -6.91 -1.54
CA CYS A 248 -5.51 -7.03 -1.16
C CYS A 248 -6.21 -5.67 -1.17
N HIS A 249 -5.63 -4.66 -0.53
CA HIS A 249 -6.14 -3.29 -0.51
C HIS A 249 -6.27 -2.70 -1.92
N THR A 250 -5.26 -2.86 -2.78
CA THR A 250 -5.32 -2.38 -4.17
C THR A 250 -6.46 -3.05 -4.95
N PHE A 251 -6.60 -4.37 -4.80
CA PHE A 251 -7.68 -5.12 -5.42
C PHE A 251 -9.07 -4.69 -4.94
N VAL A 252 -9.24 -4.47 -3.63
CA VAL A 252 -10.50 -3.99 -3.05
C VAL A 252 -10.82 -2.59 -3.52
N ASN A 253 -9.85 -1.68 -3.62
CA ASN A 253 -10.08 -0.34 -4.17
C ASN A 253 -10.61 -0.40 -5.60
N ILE A 254 -9.99 -1.19 -6.48
CA ILE A 254 -10.46 -1.35 -7.85
C ILE A 254 -11.86 -1.95 -7.89
N CYS A 255 -12.13 -2.97 -7.08
CA CYS A 255 -13.48 -3.54 -6.96
C CYS A 255 -14.50 -2.46 -6.53
N SER A 256 -14.14 -1.63 -5.55
CA SER A 256 -15.01 -0.60 -4.99
C SER A 256 -15.31 0.52 -5.99
N PHE A 257 -14.30 1.02 -6.71
CA PHE A 257 -14.48 1.99 -7.79
C PHE A 257 -15.37 1.45 -8.92
N ARG A 258 -15.35 0.13 -9.16
CA ARG A 258 -16.17 -0.55 -10.18
C ARG A 258 -17.54 -0.99 -9.67
N GLY A 259 -17.87 -0.72 -8.41
CA GLY A 259 -19.12 -1.18 -7.78
C GLY A 259 -19.22 -2.71 -7.63
N LEU A 260 -18.10 -3.42 -7.65
CA LEU A 260 -18.05 -4.87 -7.43
C LEU A 260 -18.06 -5.15 -5.91
N LYS A 261 -19.23 -5.48 -5.37
CA LYS A 261 -19.39 -5.82 -3.95
C LYS A 261 -18.83 -7.21 -3.65
N LEU A 262 -17.88 -7.28 -2.72
CA LEU A 262 -17.31 -8.51 -2.18
C LEU A 262 -18.07 -8.88 -0.91
N LYS A 263 -18.33 -10.18 -0.72
CA LYS A 263 -18.91 -10.72 0.51
C LYS A 263 -17.81 -11.19 1.46
N GLU A 264 -16.80 -11.84 0.90
CA GLU A 264 -15.62 -12.33 1.60
C GLU A 264 -14.40 -12.20 0.68
N LEU A 265 -13.23 -11.94 1.27
CA LEU A 265 -11.94 -11.93 0.58
C LEU A 265 -10.84 -12.41 1.51
N TYR A 266 -10.13 -13.44 1.07
CA TYR A 266 -8.97 -14.02 1.73
C TYR A 266 -7.74 -13.84 0.85
N VAL A 267 -6.58 -13.73 1.49
CA VAL A 267 -5.27 -13.68 0.83
C VAL A 267 -4.31 -14.62 1.53
N GLU A 268 -3.53 -15.32 0.73
CA GLU A 268 -2.31 -16.00 1.14
C GLU A 268 -1.13 -15.31 0.45
N SER A 269 -0.09 -14.98 1.22
CA SER A 269 1.18 -14.50 0.69
C SER A 269 2.30 -15.43 1.12
N ILE A 270 3.10 -15.87 0.15
CA ILE A 270 4.24 -16.75 0.35
C ILE A 270 5.51 -16.06 -0.15
N ILE A 271 6.54 -16.00 0.67
CA ILE A 271 7.90 -15.63 0.26
C ILE A 271 8.81 -16.84 0.44
N GLN A 272 9.42 -17.27 -0.65
CA GLN A 272 10.36 -18.40 -0.67
C GLN A 272 11.80 -17.89 -0.69
N THR A 273 12.60 -18.32 0.29
CA THR A 273 13.93 -17.73 0.55
C THR A 273 15.04 -18.76 0.57
N ASN A 274 16.22 -18.37 0.09
CA ASN A 274 17.39 -19.22 0.02
C ASN A 274 18.29 -19.04 1.26
N MET A 275 18.24 -20.00 2.17
CA MET A 275 19.03 -19.97 3.40
C MET A 275 20.55 -20.14 3.18
N LYS A 276 21.02 -20.75 2.08
CA LYS A 276 22.46 -20.84 1.73
C LYS A 276 22.98 -19.43 1.63
N ARG A 277 22.22 -18.62 0.88
CA ARG A 277 22.60 -17.26 0.54
C ARG A 277 22.61 -16.37 1.77
N ILE A 278 21.57 -16.45 2.61
CA ILE A 278 21.47 -15.70 3.88
C ILE A 278 22.64 -16.05 4.81
N LEU A 279 22.98 -17.33 4.94
CA LEU A 279 24.07 -17.76 5.81
C LEU A 279 25.46 -17.53 5.21
N GLY A 280 25.57 -17.19 3.93
CA GLY A 280 26.84 -16.98 3.22
C GLY A 280 27.55 -18.28 2.84
N ILE A 281 26.78 -19.34 2.58
CA ILE A 281 27.29 -20.63 2.08
C ILE A 281 27.46 -20.58 0.56
N GLU A 282 26.54 -19.92 -0.16
CA GLU A 282 26.62 -19.67 -1.61
C GLU A 282 26.41 -18.19 -1.89
N GLU A 283 27.27 -17.57 -2.69
CA GLU A 283 27.23 -16.12 -2.94
C GLU A 283 26.48 -15.71 -4.21
N ASN A 284 26.35 -16.61 -5.19
CA ASN A 284 25.82 -16.30 -6.51
C ASN A 284 24.33 -16.65 -6.69
N GLU A 285 23.69 -17.17 -5.66
CA GLU A 285 22.26 -17.51 -5.68
C GLU A 285 21.37 -16.33 -5.27
N PRO A 286 20.14 -16.22 -5.78
CA PRO A 286 19.18 -15.20 -5.34
C PRO A 286 18.76 -15.44 -3.88
N LEU A 287 18.59 -14.36 -3.12
CA LEU A 287 18.10 -14.44 -1.73
C LEU A 287 16.62 -14.85 -1.67
N VAL A 288 15.83 -14.36 -2.62
CA VAL A 288 14.40 -14.66 -2.77
C VAL A 288 14.20 -15.32 -4.13
N THR A 289 13.66 -16.53 -4.13
CA THR A 289 13.45 -17.30 -5.36
C THR A 289 12.07 -17.08 -5.96
N MET A 290 11.07 -16.79 -5.12
CA MET A 290 9.68 -16.65 -5.53
C MET A 290 8.85 -15.90 -4.50
N ILE A 291 7.91 -15.08 -4.98
CA ILE A 291 6.80 -14.53 -4.21
C ILE A 291 5.49 -14.99 -4.85
N LYS A 292 4.54 -15.48 -4.06
CA LYS A 292 3.22 -15.89 -4.53
C LYS A 292 2.15 -15.20 -3.71
N ILE A 293 1.13 -14.68 -4.40
CA ILE A 293 -0.09 -14.17 -3.79
C ILE A 293 -1.26 -14.98 -4.33
N THR A 294 -2.06 -15.55 -3.44
CA THR A 294 -3.29 -16.26 -3.79
C THR A 294 -4.46 -15.53 -3.15
N LEU A 295 -5.36 -14.99 -3.96
CA LEU A 295 -6.63 -14.42 -3.51
C LEU A 295 -7.75 -15.45 -3.63
N ALA A 296 -8.70 -15.38 -2.72
CA ALA A 296 -9.95 -16.10 -2.86
C ALA A 296 -11.11 -15.26 -2.36
N CYS A 297 -12.17 -15.12 -3.16
CA CYS A 297 -13.27 -14.23 -2.83
C CYS A 297 -14.65 -14.81 -3.16
N LYS A 298 -15.65 -14.34 -2.40
CA LYS A 298 -17.07 -14.57 -2.67
C LYS A 298 -17.73 -13.27 -3.11
N THR A 299 -18.49 -13.31 -4.21
CA THR A 299 -19.17 -12.13 -4.76
C THR A 299 -20.29 -12.52 -5.74
N ASP A 300 -21.32 -11.69 -5.84
CA ASP A 300 -22.38 -11.85 -6.87
C ASP A 300 -21.96 -11.27 -8.23
N ALA A 301 -20.80 -10.61 -8.31
CA ALA A 301 -20.27 -10.10 -9.57
C ALA A 301 -19.85 -11.24 -10.51
N LYS A 302 -19.97 -11.00 -11.83
CA LYS A 302 -19.51 -11.94 -12.85
C LYS A 302 -18.00 -12.22 -12.69
N LYS A 303 -17.61 -13.50 -12.59
CA LYS A 303 -16.22 -13.98 -12.43
C LYS A 303 -15.22 -13.25 -13.33
N SER A 304 -15.56 -13.03 -14.61
CA SER A 304 -14.69 -12.32 -15.56
C SER A 304 -14.37 -10.88 -15.16
N LYS A 305 -15.30 -10.15 -14.52
CA LYS A 305 -15.06 -8.77 -14.04
C LYS A 305 -14.12 -8.75 -12.84
N VAL A 306 -14.22 -9.75 -11.97
CA VAL A 306 -13.38 -9.91 -10.77
C VAL A 306 -11.95 -10.27 -11.18
N ILE A 307 -11.78 -11.22 -12.10
CA ILE A 307 -10.47 -11.56 -12.67
C ILE A 307 -9.83 -10.34 -13.32
N GLN A 308 -10.61 -9.55 -14.07
CA GLN A 308 -10.09 -8.31 -14.66
C GLN A 308 -9.65 -7.30 -13.60
N ALA A 309 -10.44 -7.11 -12.54
CA ALA A 309 -10.06 -6.26 -11.41
C ALA A 309 -8.74 -6.72 -10.73
N CYS A 310 -8.53 -8.04 -10.61
CA CYS A 310 -7.28 -8.60 -10.07
C CYS A 310 -6.07 -8.31 -10.98
N LYS A 311 -6.21 -8.49 -12.30
CA LYS A 311 -5.14 -8.16 -13.26
C LYS A 311 -4.80 -6.67 -13.23
N ASP A 312 -5.82 -5.83 -13.08
CA ASP A 312 -5.64 -4.39 -12.98
C ASP A 312 -4.98 -4.00 -11.64
N ALA A 313 -5.29 -4.71 -10.55
CA ALA A 313 -4.60 -4.55 -9.27
C ALA A 313 -3.12 -4.90 -9.38
N GLU A 314 -2.78 -6.00 -10.07
CA GLU A 314 -1.39 -6.41 -10.29
C GLU A 314 -0.59 -5.34 -11.04
N LYS A 315 -1.23 -4.66 -11.99
CA LYS A 315 -0.61 -3.59 -12.76
C LYS A 315 -0.31 -2.34 -11.94
N ILE A 316 -1.13 -1.99 -10.94
CA ILE A 316 -0.98 -0.70 -10.24
C ILE A 316 -0.54 -0.85 -8.79
N CYS A 317 -0.54 -2.06 -8.23
CA CYS A 317 -0.19 -2.29 -6.84
C CYS A 317 1.25 -1.82 -6.57
N PRO A 318 1.46 -0.92 -5.60
CA PRO A 318 2.79 -0.42 -5.27
C PRO A 318 3.74 -1.57 -4.94
N MET A 319 3.34 -2.52 -4.09
CA MET A 319 4.22 -3.62 -3.70
C MET A 319 4.62 -4.51 -4.89
N ILE A 320 3.75 -4.71 -5.87
CA ILE A 320 4.11 -5.44 -7.08
C ILE A 320 5.15 -4.66 -7.90
N HIS A 321 4.99 -3.33 -8.01
CA HIS A 321 6.00 -2.46 -8.63
C HIS A 321 7.32 -2.44 -7.86
N PHE A 322 7.30 -2.43 -6.52
CA PHE A 322 8.50 -2.53 -5.69
C PHE A 322 9.27 -3.81 -5.99
N ILE A 323 8.56 -4.94 -6.06
CA ILE A 323 9.12 -6.28 -6.23
C ILE A 323 9.63 -6.51 -7.66
N LYS A 324 8.92 -6.01 -8.67
CA LYS A 324 9.30 -6.16 -10.08
C LYS A 324 10.38 -5.15 -10.50
N GLY A 325 10.43 -3.99 -9.85
CA GLY A 325 11.33 -2.88 -10.17
C GLY A 325 12.60 -2.85 -9.35
N THR A 326 13.35 -1.75 -9.48
CA THR A 326 14.48 -1.41 -8.61
C THR A 326 14.27 -0.01 -8.06
N ILE A 327 14.55 0.19 -6.78
CA ILE A 327 14.40 1.49 -6.10
C ILE A 327 15.77 1.95 -5.60
N HIS A 328 15.99 3.26 -5.62
CA HIS A 328 17.19 3.82 -5.03
C HIS A 328 17.16 3.63 -3.51
N CYS A 329 18.07 2.79 -3.03
CA CYS A 329 18.19 2.46 -1.62
C CYS A 329 19.48 3.07 -1.06
N LYS A 330 19.34 4.06 -0.19
CA LYS A 330 20.46 4.73 0.48
C LYS A 330 20.61 4.22 1.92
N THR A 331 21.84 3.89 2.30
CA THR A 331 22.18 3.54 3.68
C THR A 331 23.23 4.51 4.21
N ASP A 332 22.93 5.16 5.32
CA ASP A 332 23.86 5.97 6.10
C ASP A 332 24.12 5.30 7.45
N VAL A 333 25.38 5.23 7.88
CA VAL A 333 25.76 4.69 9.20
C VAL A 333 26.44 5.79 10.01
N SER A 334 25.86 6.12 11.16
CA SER A 334 26.46 7.00 12.15
C SER A 334 27.07 6.17 13.28
N GLU A 335 28.36 6.40 13.55
CA GLU A 335 29.08 5.81 14.67
C GLU A 335 29.03 6.78 15.86
N LYS A 336 28.69 6.26 17.04
CA LYS A 336 28.96 6.96 18.29
C LYS A 336 30.14 6.28 18.99
N LYS A 337 31.13 7.05 19.43
CA LYS A 337 32.23 6.51 20.23
C LYS A 337 31.67 6.00 21.57
N PRO A 338 32.09 4.81 22.04
CA PRO A 338 31.68 4.33 23.34
C PRO A 338 32.13 5.31 24.43
N MET A 339 31.20 5.74 25.29
CA MET A 339 31.58 6.19 26.63
C MET A 339 32.23 5.00 27.33
N LYS A 340 33.34 5.20 28.05
CA LYS A 340 34.08 4.15 28.76
C LYS A 340 33.14 3.33 29.63
N PHE A 341 32.63 2.21 29.11
CA PHE A 341 31.66 1.36 29.78
C PHE A 341 32.43 0.19 30.41
N GLN A 342 32.36 0.07 31.73
CA GLN A 342 32.96 -1.07 32.45
C GLN A 342 32.22 -2.35 32.05
N SER A 343 32.95 -3.33 31.53
CA SER A 343 32.39 -4.61 31.09
C SER A 343 31.77 -5.37 32.26
N ARG A 344 30.43 -5.54 32.25
CA ARG A 344 29.79 -6.54 33.13
C ARG A 344 30.12 -7.95 32.60
N SER A 345 30.46 -8.82 33.55
CA SER A 345 31.11 -10.13 33.37
C SER A 345 30.48 -11.06 32.32
N GLU A 346 31.36 -11.63 31.50
CA GLU A 346 31.18 -12.53 30.35
C GLU A 346 30.66 -13.95 30.68
N ASN A 347 29.66 -14.10 31.55
CA ASN A 347 29.24 -15.43 31.99
C ASN A 347 28.40 -16.22 30.96
N ASN A 348 28.16 -15.69 29.75
CA ASN A 348 27.39 -16.40 28.72
C ASN A 348 28.07 -16.33 27.34
N LYS A 349 29.22 -17.01 27.21
CA LYS A 349 30.04 -17.10 25.97
C LYS A 349 29.30 -17.62 24.71
N HIS A 350 28.02 -17.97 24.82
CA HIS A 350 27.21 -18.55 23.75
C HIS A 350 26.18 -17.59 23.14
N ILE A 351 25.98 -16.41 23.72
CA ILE A 351 25.04 -15.39 23.21
C ILE A 351 25.83 -14.11 22.95
N LEU A 352 25.78 -13.61 21.71
CA LEU A 352 26.37 -12.33 21.34
C LEU A 352 25.32 -11.53 20.55
N ASN A 353 25.13 -10.25 20.87
CA ASN A 353 24.13 -9.37 20.25
C ASN A 353 22.69 -9.92 20.26
N ASN A 354 22.33 -10.66 21.33
CA ASN A 354 21.06 -11.39 21.44
C ASN A 354 20.90 -12.54 20.41
N ILE A 355 22.01 -13.11 19.95
CA ILE A 355 22.06 -14.23 18.99
C ILE A 355 22.78 -15.44 19.62
N TYR A 356 22.11 -16.60 19.63
CA TYR A 356 22.66 -17.87 20.10
C TYR A 356 23.66 -18.46 19.08
N LEU A 357 24.94 -18.12 19.24
CA LEU A 357 26.06 -18.56 18.38
C LEU A 357 26.11 -20.08 18.21
N LYS A 358 25.81 -20.84 19.27
CA LYS A 358 25.82 -22.31 19.22
C LYS A 358 24.78 -22.85 18.24
N ASN A 359 23.57 -22.29 18.25
CA ASN A 359 22.48 -22.71 17.36
C ASN A 359 22.80 -22.34 15.92
N LEU A 360 23.20 -21.10 15.69
CA LEU A 360 23.59 -20.61 14.37
C LEU A 360 24.69 -21.47 13.74
N LYS A 361 25.77 -21.77 14.49
CA LYS A 361 26.86 -22.64 14.01
C LYS A 361 26.38 -24.07 13.73
N LYS A 362 25.49 -24.62 14.57
CA LYS A 362 24.90 -25.95 14.37
C LYS A 362 24.07 -25.96 13.08
N TYR A 363 23.23 -24.96 12.87
CA TYR A 363 22.36 -24.85 11.70
C TYR A 363 23.16 -24.64 10.41
N HIS A 364 24.16 -23.75 10.42
CA HIS A 364 25.09 -23.58 9.30
C HIS A 364 25.79 -24.89 8.90
N ARG A 365 26.25 -25.69 9.88
CA ARG A 365 26.85 -27.00 9.59
C ARG A 365 25.83 -28.00 9.04
N LYS A 366 24.59 -27.99 9.55
CA LYS A 366 23.49 -28.84 9.09
C LYS A 366 23.22 -28.57 7.60
N ILE A 367 23.04 -27.30 7.24
CA ILE A 367 22.81 -26.87 5.86
C ILE A 367 24.00 -27.28 4.96
N LYS A 368 25.23 -26.97 5.37
CA LYS A 368 26.43 -27.35 4.60
C LYS A 368 26.52 -28.86 4.33
N LYS A 369 26.04 -29.70 5.26
CA LYS A 369 26.03 -31.17 5.10
C LYS A 369 24.87 -31.70 4.24
N GLN A 370 23.72 -31.05 4.28
CA GLN A 370 22.50 -31.53 3.60
C GLN A 370 22.46 -31.21 2.09
N GLY A 371 23.31 -30.30 1.60
CA GLY A 371 23.34 -29.92 0.19
C GLY A 371 22.04 -29.24 -0.24
N ILE A 372 21.69 -29.32 -1.53
CA ILE A 372 20.55 -28.60 -2.16
C ILE A 372 19.19 -28.90 -1.49
N LYS A 373 19.03 -30.02 -0.78
CA LYS A 373 17.75 -30.41 -0.14
C LYS A 373 17.31 -29.51 1.03
N ALA A 374 18.12 -28.53 1.45
CA ALA A 374 17.86 -27.75 2.66
C ALA A 374 17.19 -26.37 2.48
N GLU A 375 16.85 -25.88 1.27
CA GLU A 375 16.99 -24.42 1.08
C GLU A 375 15.88 -23.59 0.48
N LEU A 376 14.64 -23.93 0.80
CA LEU A 376 13.54 -23.01 0.62
C LEU A 376 12.73 -22.98 1.90
N THR A 377 12.96 -21.95 2.73
CA THR A 377 12.00 -21.62 3.79
C THR A 377 10.92 -20.77 3.15
N SER A 378 9.67 -21.10 3.48
CA SER A 378 8.50 -20.35 3.05
C SER A 378 7.92 -19.64 4.26
N SER A 379 7.86 -18.31 4.20
CA SER A 379 7.04 -17.54 5.13
C SER A 379 5.66 -17.41 4.51
N VAL A 380 4.64 -17.95 5.20
CA VAL A 380 3.27 -17.98 4.74
C VAL A 380 2.42 -17.11 5.67
N VAL A 381 1.68 -16.16 5.07
CA VAL A 381 0.75 -15.30 5.79
C VAL A 381 -0.64 -15.46 5.21
N HIS A 382 -1.61 -15.75 6.08
CA HIS A 382 -3.03 -15.80 5.73
C HIS A 382 -3.76 -14.62 6.34
N GLY A 383 -4.47 -13.88 5.50
CA GLY A 383 -5.29 -12.78 5.96
C GLY A 383 -6.67 -12.75 5.30
N ALA A 384 -7.52 -11.93 5.89
CA ALA A 384 -8.88 -11.68 5.44
C ALA A 384 -9.13 -10.17 5.42
N TRP A 385 -9.86 -9.73 4.41
CA TRP A 385 -10.38 -8.38 4.34
C TRP A 385 -11.76 -8.34 4.98
N ASP A 386 -12.01 -7.34 5.82
CA ASP A 386 -13.32 -7.06 6.39
C ASP A 386 -14.20 -6.37 5.33
N CYS A 387 -15.00 -7.17 4.63
CA CYS A 387 -15.97 -6.66 3.65
C CYS A 387 -17.22 -6.05 4.30
N THR A 388 -17.36 -6.10 5.63
CA THR A 388 -18.52 -5.56 6.34
C THR A 388 -18.43 -4.03 6.45
N SER A 389 -19.58 -3.37 6.63
CA SER A 389 -19.65 -1.91 6.78
C SER A 389 -19.32 -1.44 8.22
N ASN A 390 -18.67 -2.26 9.04
CA ASN A 390 -18.35 -1.88 10.40
C ASN A 390 -17.09 -0.99 10.44
N LEU A 391 -17.29 0.32 10.34
CA LEU A 391 -16.22 1.34 10.35
C LEU A 391 -15.41 1.41 11.66
N LYS A 392 -15.72 0.55 12.65
CA LYS A 392 -14.98 0.45 13.91
C LYS A 392 -13.83 -0.55 13.86
N THR A 393 -13.76 -1.43 12.87
CA THR A 393 -12.69 -2.43 12.73
C THR A 393 -11.63 -1.97 11.74
N SER A 394 -10.45 -2.59 11.79
CA SER A 394 -9.45 -2.49 10.73
C SER A 394 -9.93 -3.22 9.47
N GLN A 395 -9.47 -2.78 8.30
CA GLN A 395 -9.90 -3.31 7.02
C GLN A 395 -9.31 -4.69 6.71
N PHE A 396 -8.12 -4.98 7.22
CA PHE A 396 -7.41 -6.21 6.94
C PHE A 396 -6.85 -6.82 8.22
N LYS A 397 -7.02 -8.14 8.37
CA LYS A 397 -6.48 -8.90 9.49
C LYS A 397 -5.76 -10.13 9.00
N ALA A 398 -4.64 -10.49 9.62
CA ALA A 398 -3.94 -11.74 9.34
C ALA A 398 -3.51 -12.43 10.63
N ILE A 399 -3.40 -13.75 10.55
CA ILE A 399 -2.81 -14.55 11.62
C ILE A 399 -1.40 -14.92 11.19
N ILE A 400 -0.41 -14.55 12.00
CA ILE A 400 0.99 -14.85 11.76
C ILE A 400 1.41 -15.96 12.71
N ASN A 401 1.68 -17.15 12.17
CA ASN A 401 2.18 -18.29 12.95
C ASN A 401 3.70 -18.32 12.86
N TYR A 402 4.39 -18.01 13.95
CA TYR A 402 5.86 -17.90 13.97
C TYR A 402 6.53 -18.93 14.90
N SER A 403 5.73 -19.72 15.62
CA SER A 403 6.18 -20.93 16.30
C SER A 403 5.04 -21.95 16.38
N LYS A 404 5.35 -23.21 16.75
CA LYS A 404 4.34 -24.29 16.91
C LYS A 404 3.24 -23.96 17.93
N ARG A 405 3.37 -22.89 18.72
CA ARG A 405 2.46 -22.56 19.83
C ARG A 405 2.05 -21.10 19.90
N GLU A 406 2.61 -20.23 19.07
CA GLU A 406 2.38 -18.78 19.16
C GLU A 406 1.92 -18.23 17.82
N SER A 407 0.88 -17.41 17.89
CA SER A 407 0.33 -16.70 16.74
C SER A 407 -0.07 -15.30 17.18
N ASP A 408 0.25 -14.31 16.35
CA ASP A 408 -0.22 -12.93 16.52
C ASP A 408 -1.29 -12.62 15.49
N ILE A 409 -2.26 -11.78 15.88
CA ILE A 409 -3.18 -11.14 14.94
C ILE A 409 -2.59 -9.80 14.57
N TRP A 410 -2.31 -9.60 13.28
CA TRP A 410 -1.89 -8.32 12.75
C TRP A 410 -2.99 -7.70 11.93
N GLU A 411 -3.06 -6.37 12.03
CA GLU A 411 -4.10 -5.59 11.41
C GLU A 411 -3.50 -4.44 10.62
N THR A 412 -4.10 -4.13 9.48
CA THR A 412 -3.81 -2.91 8.73
C THR A 412 -5.07 -2.20 8.29
N ASP A 413 -4.92 -0.90 8.07
CA ASP A 413 -5.96 -0.03 7.55
C ASP A 413 -5.35 1.00 6.59
N THR A 414 -6.21 1.73 5.90
CA THR A 414 -5.85 2.79 4.98
C THR A 414 -6.16 4.15 5.59
N LEU A 415 -5.41 5.17 5.15
CA LEU A 415 -5.64 6.53 5.59
C LEU A 415 -7.05 7.05 5.19
N PRO A 416 -7.66 7.96 5.96
CA PRO A 416 -9.02 8.42 5.68
C PRO A 416 -9.17 9.12 4.33
N GLU A 417 -8.14 9.85 3.86
CA GLU A 417 -8.13 10.45 2.54
C GLU A 417 -8.15 9.44 1.38
N PHE A 418 -7.82 8.18 1.66
CA PHE A 418 -7.80 7.09 0.69
C PHE A 418 -8.93 6.08 0.94
N GLY A 419 -9.92 6.50 1.72
CA GLY A 419 -11.17 5.76 1.92
C GLY A 419 -11.14 4.74 3.05
N GLY A 420 -10.06 4.69 3.85
CA GLY A 420 -10.00 3.86 5.05
C GLY A 420 -10.46 4.60 6.30
N THR A 421 -10.28 3.94 7.46
CA THR A 421 -10.64 4.50 8.77
C THR A 421 -9.44 4.78 9.66
N PHE A 422 -8.25 4.32 9.25
CA PHE A 422 -7.01 4.42 9.99
C PHE A 422 -7.09 3.89 11.44
N ASN A 423 -7.85 2.81 11.63
CA ASN A 423 -8.04 2.09 12.88
C ASN A 423 -6.85 1.19 13.24
N ALA A 424 -5.97 0.93 12.28
CA ALA A 424 -4.72 0.20 12.44
C ALA A 424 -3.62 0.88 11.58
N PRO A 425 -2.33 0.52 11.76
CA PRO A 425 -1.25 1.04 10.94
C PRO A 425 -1.44 0.77 9.44
N THR A 426 -0.80 1.59 8.60
CA THR A 426 -0.87 1.40 7.15
C THR A 426 -0.03 0.22 6.68
N ASN A 427 -0.36 -0.34 5.52
CA ASN A 427 0.45 -1.39 4.90
C ASN A 427 1.90 -0.94 4.67
N PHE A 428 2.15 0.35 4.40
CA PHE A 428 3.50 0.89 4.22
C PHE A 428 4.28 1.00 5.53
N GLN A 429 3.63 1.36 6.64
CA GLN A 429 4.24 1.33 7.97
C GLN A 429 4.65 -0.11 8.34
N MET A 430 3.76 -1.08 8.12
CA MET A 430 4.07 -2.50 8.35
C MET A 430 5.22 -2.98 7.45
N PHE A 431 5.24 -2.56 6.19
CA PHE A 431 6.29 -2.89 5.24
C PHE A 431 7.66 -2.33 5.66
N LEU A 432 7.72 -1.05 6.05
CA LEU A 432 8.93 -0.42 6.55
C LEU A 432 9.44 -1.09 7.83
N ALA A 433 8.54 -1.50 8.73
CA ALA A 433 8.91 -2.24 9.94
C ALA A 433 9.52 -3.61 9.59
N GLY A 434 8.95 -4.33 8.61
CA GLY A 434 9.50 -5.58 8.09
C GLY A 434 10.87 -5.42 7.41
N LEU A 435 11.02 -4.43 6.53
CA LEU A 435 12.30 -4.13 5.88
C LEU A 435 13.38 -3.75 6.88
N GLY A 436 13.06 -2.82 7.79
CA GLY A 436 14.01 -2.30 8.76
C GLY A 436 14.44 -3.37 9.77
N SER A 437 13.49 -4.16 10.30
CA SER A 437 13.83 -5.28 11.20
C SER A 437 14.67 -6.34 10.49
N CYS A 438 14.38 -6.66 9.22
CA CYS A 438 15.15 -7.60 8.42
C CYS A 438 16.61 -7.12 8.29
N TYR A 439 16.81 -5.84 7.97
CA TYR A 439 18.14 -5.27 7.83
C TYR A 439 18.89 -5.25 9.16
N MET A 440 18.25 -4.81 10.25
CA MET A 440 18.86 -4.83 11.59
C MET A 440 19.26 -6.24 12.02
N SER A 441 18.43 -7.26 11.78
CA SER A 441 18.78 -8.66 12.05
C SER A 441 20.05 -9.09 11.31
N GLN A 442 20.22 -8.69 10.05
CA GLN A 442 21.42 -9.03 9.29
C GLN A 442 22.66 -8.25 9.74
N ILE A 443 22.50 -7.00 10.19
CA ILE A 443 23.60 -6.23 10.82
C ILE A 443 24.05 -6.90 12.12
N ALA A 444 23.10 -7.25 13.00
CA ALA A 444 23.40 -7.93 14.26
C ALA A 444 24.04 -9.31 14.02
N LEU A 445 23.56 -10.05 13.02
CA LEU A 445 24.14 -11.34 12.61
C LEU A 445 25.55 -11.18 12.06
N ALA A 446 25.79 -10.20 11.18
CA ALA A 446 27.10 -9.92 10.63
C ALA A 446 28.08 -9.49 11.74
N ALA A 447 27.69 -8.61 12.66
CA ALA A 447 28.49 -8.23 13.82
C ALA A 447 28.86 -9.45 14.68
N THR A 448 27.88 -10.30 14.96
CA THR A 448 28.05 -11.54 15.73
C THR A 448 29.04 -12.51 15.07
N MET A 449 28.95 -12.67 13.74
CA MET A 449 29.86 -13.52 12.98
C MET A 449 31.29 -12.97 12.92
N ASN A 450 31.47 -11.66 13.04
CA ASN A 450 32.78 -11.01 13.17
C ASN A 450 33.23 -10.88 14.65
N ASN A 451 32.51 -11.51 15.60
CA ASN A 451 32.78 -11.42 17.04
C ASN A 451 32.82 -9.97 17.57
N VAL A 452 32.02 -9.09 16.99
CA VAL A 452 31.86 -7.69 17.42
C VAL A 452 30.63 -7.58 18.31
N LYS A 453 30.81 -6.97 19.48
CA LYS A 453 29.71 -6.65 20.39
C LYS A 453 29.12 -5.30 20.02
N LEU A 454 27.80 -5.26 19.89
CA LEU A 454 27.01 -4.05 19.74
C LEU A 454 26.43 -3.68 21.11
N ASP A 455 26.58 -2.41 21.48
CA ASP A 455 25.97 -1.84 22.69
C ASP A 455 24.65 -1.12 22.36
N GLU A 456 24.53 -0.58 21.16
CA GLU A 456 23.31 0.05 20.63
C GLU A 456 23.19 -0.26 19.14
N LEU A 457 21.97 -0.60 18.70
CA LEU A 457 21.61 -0.71 17.29
C LEU A 457 20.20 -0.15 17.11
N CYS A 458 20.14 1.05 16.52
CA CYS A 458 18.91 1.74 16.15
C CYS A 458 18.92 2.02 14.65
N LEU A 459 17.72 2.14 14.08
CA LEU A 459 17.53 2.43 12.66
C LEU A 459 16.36 3.39 12.49
N ASP A 460 16.60 4.49 11.79
CA ASP A 460 15.54 5.28 11.19
C ASP A 460 15.39 4.85 9.73
N CYS A 461 14.19 4.43 9.31
CA CYS A 461 13.92 4.14 7.92
C CYS A 461 12.80 5.03 7.38
N SER A 462 12.87 5.38 6.10
CA SER A 462 11.83 6.16 5.44
C SER A 462 11.64 5.78 3.98
N LEU A 463 10.41 5.92 3.50
CA LEU A 463 9.99 5.60 2.14
C LEU A 463 9.13 6.72 1.57
N ASP A 464 9.50 7.24 0.40
CA ASP A 464 8.66 8.18 -0.35
C ASP A 464 7.68 7.40 -1.22
N VAL A 465 6.37 7.64 -1.05
CA VAL A 465 5.27 6.93 -1.70
C VAL A 465 4.41 7.91 -2.49
N ASP A 466 4.28 7.72 -3.80
CA ASP A 466 3.34 8.46 -4.65
C ASP A 466 1.96 7.76 -4.68
N TYR A 467 1.04 8.24 -3.85
CA TYR A 467 -0.29 7.67 -3.74
C TYR A 467 -1.16 7.92 -4.99
N ALA A 468 -0.85 8.93 -5.82
CA ALA A 468 -1.62 9.21 -7.03
C ALA A 468 -1.49 8.10 -8.08
N LYS A 469 -0.37 7.35 -8.07
CA LYS A 469 -0.07 6.34 -9.10
C LYS A 469 -0.88 5.06 -8.96
N PHE A 470 -1.41 4.74 -7.77
CA PHE A 470 -2.10 3.48 -7.53
C PHE A 470 -3.52 3.63 -6.98
N ILE A 471 -3.89 4.82 -6.53
CA ILE A 471 -5.27 5.15 -6.16
C ILE A 471 -5.91 5.81 -7.36
N THR A 472 -6.35 5.01 -8.33
CA THR A 472 -6.94 5.51 -9.57
C THR A 472 -8.13 4.66 -10.01
N GLU A 473 -9.15 5.32 -10.56
CA GLU A 473 -10.26 4.63 -11.24
C GLU A 473 -9.85 4.09 -12.61
N ASN A 474 -8.89 4.77 -13.24
CA ASN A 474 -8.41 4.48 -14.57
C ASN A 474 -7.10 3.72 -14.47
N VAL A 475 -7.17 2.42 -14.76
CA VAL A 475 -6.03 1.50 -14.78
C VAL A 475 -5.35 1.48 -16.16
N GLU A 476 -5.70 2.45 -17.03
CA GLU A 476 -4.94 2.72 -18.24
C GLU A 476 -3.59 3.29 -17.83
N LEU A 477 -2.66 2.39 -17.52
CA LEU A 477 -1.26 2.70 -17.41
C LEU A 477 -0.80 3.18 -18.77
N ASP A 478 -0.28 4.40 -18.81
CA ASP A 478 0.55 4.80 -19.93
C ASP A 478 1.83 3.96 -19.82
N GLU A 479 1.97 2.97 -20.70
CA GLU A 479 3.15 2.09 -20.75
C GLU A 479 4.45 2.90 -20.93
N ASN A 480 4.35 4.15 -21.40
CA ASN A 480 5.49 5.06 -21.57
C ASN A 480 5.75 5.93 -20.33
N LYS A 481 4.88 5.95 -19.32
CA LYS A 481 5.11 6.71 -18.08
C LYS A 481 5.72 5.85 -17.00
N ASN A 482 6.62 6.46 -16.23
CA ASN A 482 7.18 5.82 -15.06
C ASN A 482 6.10 5.62 -13.97
N ASN A 483 5.54 4.42 -13.93
CA ASN A 483 4.51 4.01 -12.96
C ASN A 483 5.10 3.59 -11.60
N GLN A 484 6.40 3.82 -11.39
CA GLN A 484 7.07 3.58 -10.12
C GLN A 484 6.42 4.39 -8.98
N CYS A 485 5.86 3.69 -8.00
CA CYS A 485 5.16 4.31 -6.86
C CYS A 485 6.09 4.75 -5.73
N PHE A 486 7.38 4.42 -5.82
CA PHE A 486 8.37 4.68 -4.78
C PHE A 486 9.61 5.33 -5.35
N ASP A 487 10.01 6.47 -4.80
CA ASP A 487 11.16 7.20 -5.29
C ASP A 487 12.42 6.84 -4.51
N ASN A 488 12.39 7.02 -3.18
CA ASN A 488 13.53 6.82 -2.30
C ASN A 488 13.20 5.92 -1.13
N LEU A 489 14.14 5.02 -0.81
CA LEU A 489 14.15 4.22 0.41
C LEU A 489 15.46 4.51 1.17
N ASP A 490 15.33 5.14 2.33
CA ASP A 490 16.47 5.56 3.14
C ASP A 490 16.56 4.77 4.44
N PHE A 491 17.77 4.34 4.81
CA PHE A 491 18.10 3.71 6.08
C PHE A 491 19.21 4.51 6.76
N LYS A 492 18.97 4.96 8.00
CA LYS A 492 19.96 5.67 8.83
C LYS A 492 20.21 4.88 10.10
N PHE A 493 21.35 4.21 10.16
CA PHE A 493 21.75 3.45 11.33
C PHE A 493 22.45 4.35 12.36
N LYS A 494 22.13 4.09 13.62
CA LYS A 494 22.88 4.55 14.77
C LYS A 494 23.43 3.33 15.49
N ILE A 495 24.75 3.14 15.42
CA ILE A 495 25.42 1.97 15.99
C ILE A 495 26.45 2.43 17.03
N LEU A 496 26.37 1.80 18.20
CA LEU A 496 27.38 1.89 19.25
C LEU A 496 28.03 0.51 19.37
N SER A 497 29.34 0.44 19.19
CA SER A 497 30.11 -0.79 19.28
C SER A 497 31.54 -0.51 19.74
N ASN A 498 32.27 -1.59 20.05
CA ASN A 498 33.68 -1.54 20.44
C ASN A 498 34.66 -1.68 19.26
N CYS A 499 34.17 -1.67 18.01
CA CYS A 499 35.02 -1.83 16.82
C CYS A 499 35.28 -0.51 16.12
N ASP A 500 36.33 -0.46 15.28
CA ASP A 500 36.60 0.70 14.44
C ASP A 500 35.57 0.87 13.29
N SER A 501 35.56 2.08 12.72
CA SER A 501 34.65 2.47 11.63
C SER A 501 34.82 1.63 10.36
N LYS A 502 36.02 1.09 10.10
CA LYS A 502 36.32 0.28 8.91
C LYS A 502 35.66 -1.09 9.04
N LEU A 503 35.77 -1.73 10.21
CA LEU A 503 35.10 -2.99 10.51
C LEU A 503 33.57 -2.80 10.56
N LEU A 504 33.09 -1.68 11.09
CA LEU A 504 31.66 -1.38 11.11
C LEU A 504 31.07 -1.25 9.69
N LYS A 505 31.75 -0.55 8.78
CA LYS A 505 31.36 -0.48 7.36
C LYS A 505 31.37 -1.86 6.68
N LYS A 506 32.32 -2.72 7.03
CA LYS A 506 32.35 -4.11 6.55
C LYS A 506 31.13 -4.90 7.04
N ILE A 507 30.78 -4.77 8.33
CA ILE A 507 29.59 -5.41 8.92
C ILE A 507 28.33 -4.91 8.24
N GLU A 508 28.22 -3.61 7.99
CA GLU A 508 27.07 -3.04 7.28
C GLU A 508 26.93 -3.62 5.88
N LYS A 509 28.00 -3.60 5.09
CA LYS A 509 28.00 -4.17 3.74
C LYS A 509 27.62 -5.66 3.73
N GLN A 510 28.11 -6.42 4.71
CA GLN A 510 27.75 -7.84 4.86
C GLN A 510 26.26 -8.01 5.20
N GLY A 511 25.73 -7.19 6.11
CA GLY A 511 24.32 -7.20 6.46
C GLY A 511 23.43 -6.83 5.27
N ALA A 512 23.79 -5.79 4.52
CA ALA A 512 23.07 -5.34 3.33
C ALA A 512 23.01 -6.44 2.25
N ASN A 513 24.14 -7.11 2.00
CA ASN A 513 24.24 -8.17 1.00
C ASN A 513 23.46 -9.45 1.33
N LYS A 514 23.06 -9.61 2.60
CA LYS A 514 22.32 -10.79 3.10
C LYS A 514 20.87 -10.46 3.50
N CYS A 515 20.49 -9.18 3.46
CA CYS A 515 19.17 -8.72 3.83
C CYS A 515 18.19 -8.96 2.69
N LEU A 516 17.14 -9.74 2.95
CA LEU A 516 16.09 -10.02 1.97
C LEU A 516 15.33 -8.76 1.59
N GLY A 517 15.03 -7.90 2.56
CA GLY A 517 14.36 -6.62 2.31
C GLY A 517 15.15 -5.73 1.34
N ILE A 518 16.46 -5.62 1.57
CA ILE A 518 17.37 -4.88 0.67
C ILE A 518 17.46 -5.57 -0.69
N PHE A 519 17.51 -6.90 -0.73
CA PHE A 519 17.53 -7.64 -1.99
C PHE A 519 16.29 -7.38 -2.83
N ILE A 520 15.09 -7.48 -2.25
CA ILE A 520 13.82 -7.20 -2.95
C ILE A 520 13.79 -5.75 -3.45
N SER A 521 14.37 -4.79 -2.71
CA SER A 521 14.42 -3.38 -3.13
C SER A 521 15.35 -3.10 -4.32
N ARG A 522 16.38 -3.94 -4.50
CA ARG A 522 17.46 -3.73 -5.48
C ARG A 522 17.38 -4.66 -6.69
N ASN A 523 16.54 -5.68 -6.63
CA ASN A 523 16.47 -6.73 -7.64
C ASN A 523 15.02 -7.03 -7.99
N SER A 524 14.76 -7.31 -9.26
CA SER A 524 13.48 -7.85 -9.69
C SER A 524 13.34 -9.29 -9.18
N VAL A 525 12.25 -9.58 -8.48
CA VAL A 525 11.95 -10.91 -7.94
C VAL A 525 10.75 -11.51 -8.68
N PRO A 526 10.82 -12.80 -9.08
CA PRO A 526 9.67 -13.48 -9.67
C PRO A 526 8.45 -13.44 -8.73
N ILE A 527 7.33 -12.94 -9.23
CA ILE A 527 6.07 -12.85 -8.50
C ILE A 527 4.92 -13.41 -9.30
N SER A 528 4.04 -14.17 -8.64
CA SER A 528 2.80 -14.70 -9.22
C SER A 528 1.59 -14.30 -8.39
N VAL A 529 0.50 -13.97 -9.08
CA VAL A 529 -0.78 -13.60 -8.47
C VAL A 529 -1.87 -14.51 -9.03
N ASN A 530 -2.59 -15.21 -8.15
CA ASN A 530 -3.69 -16.10 -8.51
C ASN A 530 -4.98 -15.64 -7.82
N ILE A 531 -6.14 -15.87 -8.44
CA ILE A 531 -7.44 -15.54 -7.85
C ILE A 531 -8.47 -16.66 -8.06
N HIS A 532 -9.10 -17.08 -6.98
CA HIS A 532 -10.24 -17.99 -6.95
C HIS A 532 -11.53 -17.20 -6.68
N VAL A 533 -12.57 -17.41 -7.49
CA VAL A 533 -13.83 -16.64 -7.41
C VAL A 533 -15.01 -17.60 -7.29
N ASN A 534 -15.73 -17.52 -6.16
CA ASN A 534 -16.87 -18.38 -5.82
C ASN A 534 -16.57 -19.89 -5.87
N GLU A 535 -15.29 -20.25 -5.87
CA GLU A 535 -14.86 -21.62 -5.70
C GLU A 535 -14.94 -21.96 -4.21
N LYS A 536 -15.39 -23.17 -3.88
CA LYS A 536 -15.28 -23.65 -2.50
C LYS A 536 -13.79 -23.67 -2.18
N LEU A 537 -13.34 -22.69 -1.40
CA LEU A 537 -12.12 -22.87 -0.63
C LEU A 537 -12.45 -24.05 0.27
N ASP A 538 -11.79 -25.17 0.01
CA ASP A 538 -11.79 -26.27 0.96
C ASP A 538 -11.43 -25.65 2.31
N GLU A 539 -12.18 -25.88 3.39
CA GLU A 539 -11.79 -25.38 4.72
C GLU A 539 -10.37 -25.89 5.08
N LYS A 540 -9.99 -27.02 4.48
CA LYS A 540 -8.62 -27.51 4.38
C LYS A 540 -7.63 -26.47 3.87
N TYR A 541 -7.93 -25.61 2.91
CA TYR A 541 -6.99 -24.58 2.43
C TYR A 541 -6.63 -23.54 3.50
N LEU A 542 -7.53 -23.26 4.46
CA LEU A 542 -7.25 -22.37 5.58
C LEU A 542 -6.64 -23.10 6.80
N LEU A 543 -6.82 -24.42 6.89
CA LEU A 543 -6.39 -25.24 8.04
C LEU A 543 -5.17 -26.14 7.76
N ASP A 544 -5.00 -26.68 6.56
CA ASP A 544 -3.87 -27.53 6.14
C ASP A 544 -2.58 -26.73 5.94
N SER A 545 -2.67 -25.43 5.67
CA SER A 545 -1.49 -24.56 5.69
C SER A 545 -0.81 -24.53 7.08
N LYS A 546 -1.55 -24.79 8.16
CA LYS A 546 -0.96 -25.00 9.50
C LYS A 546 -0.16 -26.31 9.61
N LYS A 547 -0.49 -27.34 8.82
CA LYS A 547 0.22 -28.62 8.85
C LYS A 547 1.50 -28.58 8.02
N GLU A 548 1.45 -28.07 6.80
CA GLU A 548 2.64 -28.03 5.92
C GLU A 548 3.73 -27.08 6.43
N SER A 549 3.38 -25.96 7.08
CA SER A 549 4.37 -25.06 7.68
C SER A 549 5.08 -25.67 8.90
N CYS A 550 4.44 -26.62 9.60
CA CYS A 550 4.98 -27.27 10.79
C CYS A 550 5.94 -28.43 10.50
N ASP A 551 5.83 -29.04 9.32
CA ASP A 551 6.68 -30.17 8.90
C ASP A 551 7.98 -29.73 8.21
N ILE A 552 8.09 -28.44 7.85
CA ILE A 552 9.29 -27.83 7.24
C ILE A 552 10.22 -27.17 8.28
N MET A 553 9.77 -26.95 9.53
CA MET A 553 10.60 -26.48 10.68
C MET A 553 10.79 -27.56 11.75
#